data_AF-A0A0K9P3B5-F1
#
_entry.id   AF-A0A0K9P3B5-F1
#
_cell.length_a   1.000
_cell.length_b   1.000
_cell.length_c   1.000
_cell.angle_alpha   90.00
_cell.angle_beta   90.00
_cell.angle_gamma   90.00
#
_symmetry.space_group_name_H-M   'P 1'
#
loop_
_entity.id
_entity.type
_entity.pdbx_description
1 polymer ?
#
loop_
_entity_poly.entity_id
_entity_poly.type
_entity_poly.pdbx_seq_one_letter_code
_entity_poly.pdbx_strand_id
1 'polypeptide(L)'
;MMIDLIAEAGPAQIYLNHSHAKKKPTRNENEEAQYVWPWVEILANIPIELSDGCKVMEAMSNFNPSHVHCLSQSNARYAMLKFENDWTGFKDAMMFECHFEATLLGRKDWIEREEHGEPKLYGWLAHAEDYDSIDLLWEHPRQNGSLKTISEIENEDAKDTGMILENLNNQINAKNEDLHIWESKCSETTFSINKLIGEQDKLHENYNKEMLNLEWTARDHARSVFRENGQLRAELDKKIKEVELQNCRI
;
A
#
# COMPACT_ATOMS: atom_id res chain seq x y z
N MET A 1 -68.68 -51.97 -45.30
CA MET A 1 -68.50 -50.59 -44.79
C MET A 1 -68.67 -50.66 -43.27
N MET A 2 -67.65 -50.21 -42.54
CA MET A 2 -67.67 -49.74 -41.14
C MET A 2 -68.03 -50.71 -39.98
N ILE A 3 -67.02 -51.27 -39.32
CA ILE A 3 -66.38 -50.98 -37.99
C ILE A 3 -67.11 -51.60 -36.79
N ASP A 4 -66.56 -52.71 -36.31
CA ASP A 4 -66.55 -53.08 -34.89
C ASP A 4 -65.17 -52.73 -34.34
N LEU A 5 -65.10 -52.08 -33.18
CA LEU A 5 -64.34 -52.56 -32.02
C LEU A 5 -64.53 -51.62 -30.82
N ILE A 6 -65.18 -52.15 -29.79
CA ILE A 6 -65.09 -51.68 -28.41
C ILE A 6 -63.73 -52.15 -27.89
N ALA A 7 -62.89 -51.23 -27.40
CA ALA A 7 -61.65 -51.56 -26.71
C ALA A 7 -61.70 -51.02 -25.28
N GLU A 8 -61.68 -51.95 -24.34
CA GLU A 8 -61.55 -51.77 -22.90
C GLU A 8 -60.26 -51.03 -22.51
N ALA A 9 -60.38 -50.27 -21.42
CA ALA A 9 -59.31 -49.54 -20.76
C ALA A 9 -58.28 -50.49 -20.13
N GLY A 10 -57.01 -50.36 -20.54
CA GLY A 10 -55.84 -50.76 -19.76
C GLY A 10 -55.15 -49.51 -19.19
N PRO A 11 -54.55 -49.57 -17.98
CA PRO A 11 -53.97 -48.40 -17.34
C PRO A 11 -52.73 -47.90 -18.11
N ALA A 12 -52.75 -46.62 -18.48
CA ALA A 12 -51.60 -45.92 -19.03
C ALA A 12 -50.48 -45.87 -17.99
N GLN A 13 -49.45 -46.68 -18.19
CA GLN A 13 -48.19 -46.56 -17.49
C GLN A 13 -47.51 -45.25 -17.88
N ILE A 14 -47.60 -44.27 -16.98
CA ILE A 14 -46.80 -43.06 -17.03
C ILE A 14 -45.36 -43.49 -16.78
N TYR A 15 -44.51 -43.30 -17.78
CA TYR A 15 -43.08 -43.52 -17.70
C TYR A 15 -42.48 -42.65 -16.58
N LEU A 16 -42.08 -43.28 -15.47
CA LEU A 16 -41.12 -42.70 -14.55
C LEU A 16 -39.78 -42.58 -15.31
N ASN A 17 -39.49 -41.37 -15.77
CA ASN A 17 -38.13 -40.99 -16.13
C ASN A 17 -37.27 -41.13 -14.87
N HIS A 18 -36.58 -42.27 -14.76
CA HIS A 18 -35.50 -42.44 -13.82
C HIS A 18 -34.38 -41.49 -14.28
N SER A 19 -34.35 -40.32 -13.65
CA SER A 19 -33.24 -39.39 -13.74
C SER A 19 -31.96 -40.14 -13.41
N HIS A 20 -30.94 -39.90 -14.22
CA HIS A 20 -29.60 -40.41 -13.97
C HIS A 20 -29.15 -39.85 -12.63
N ALA A 21 -29.18 -40.68 -11.59
CA ALA A 21 -28.47 -40.42 -10.36
C ALA A 21 -26.97 -40.39 -10.71
N LYS A 22 -26.44 -39.19 -11.01
CA LYS A 22 -25.01 -38.94 -10.93
C LYS A 22 -24.62 -39.29 -9.49
N LYS A 23 -23.84 -40.36 -9.33
CA LYS A 23 -23.22 -40.69 -8.05
C LYS A 23 -22.49 -39.45 -7.56
N LYS A 24 -22.86 -38.94 -6.39
CA LYS A 24 -22.09 -37.90 -5.69
C LYS A 24 -20.66 -38.41 -5.55
N PRO A 25 -19.62 -37.63 -5.93
CA PRO A 25 -18.28 -37.96 -5.49
C PRO A 25 -18.28 -37.86 -3.96
N THR A 26 -17.89 -38.93 -3.30
CA THR A 26 -17.57 -38.93 -1.88
C THR A 26 -16.48 -37.88 -1.67
N ARG A 27 -16.79 -36.81 -0.95
CA ARG A 27 -15.83 -35.79 -0.52
C ARG A 27 -14.62 -36.51 0.10
N ASN A 28 -13.44 -36.34 -0.49
CA ASN A 28 -12.21 -36.75 0.17
C ASN A 28 -12.11 -35.91 1.46
N GLU A 29 -12.01 -36.55 2.62
CA GLU A 29 -11.95 -35.85 3.93
C GLU A 29 -10.72 -34.93 4.07
N ASN A 30 -9.80 -34.96 3.10
CA ASN A 30 -8.56 -34.18 3.06
C ASN A 30 -8.60 -32.95 2.14
N GLU A 31 -9.71 -32.68 1.44
CA GLU A 31 -9.84 -31.49 0.59
C GLU A 31 -10.43 -30.32 1.39
N GLU A 32 -9.67 -29.22 1.43
CA GLU A 32 -10.07 -27.97 2.08
C GLU A 32 -11.38 -27.45 1.45
N ALA A 33 -12.27 -26.90 2.27
CA ALA A 33 -13.53 -26.37 1.76
C ALA A 33 -13.26 -25.19 0.81
N GLN A 34 -13.92 -25.22 -0.35
CA GLN A 34 -13.90 -24.13 -1.32
C GLN A 34 -15.14 -23.26 -1.16
N TYR A 35 -14.89 -21.96 -1.10
CA TYR A 35 -15.89 -20.92 -0.95
C TYR A 35 -15.95 -20.08 -2.22
N VAL A 36 -17.10 -19.47 -2.47
CA VAL A 36 -17.20 -18.45 -3.53
C VAL A 36 -16.53 -17.17 -3.05
N TRP A 37 -15.52 -16.71 -3.79
CA TRP A 37 -14.74 -15.50 -3.53
C TRP A 37 -15.00 -14.41 -4.57
N PRO A 38 -15.23 -13.13 -4.20
CA PRO A 38 -15.35 -12.59 -2.84
C PRO A 38 -16.48 -13.24 -2.05
N TRP A 39 -16.45 -13.14 -0.72
CA TRP A 39 -17.41 -13.84 0.15
C TRP A 39 -18.85 -13.58 -0.28
N VAL A 40 -19.56 -14.67 -0.60
CA VAL A 40 -20.93 -14.63 -1.09
C VAL A 40 -21.82 -15.46 -0.19
N GLU A 41 -22.89 -14.86 0.31
CA GLU A 41 -23.97 -15.54 1.00
C GLU A 41 -25.18 -15.69 0.07
N ILE A 42 -25.90 -16.80 0.22
CA ILE A 42 -27.15 -17.09 -0.50
C ILE A 42 -28.30 -16.93 0.47
N LEU A 43 -29.26 -16.09 0.09
CA LEU A 43 -30.55 -15.96 0.74
C LEU A 43 -31.62 -16.62 -0.12
N ALA A 44 -32.38 -17.56 0.42
CA ALA A 44 -33.41 -18.31 -0.28
C ALA A 44 -34.81 -18.04 0.26
N ASN A 45 -35.82 -18.44 -0.53
CA ASN A 45 -37.24 -18.30 -0.24
C ASN A 45 -37.73 -16.86 -0.10
N ILE A 46 -37.20 -15.95 -0.91
CA ILE A 46 -37.51 -14.52 -0.79
C ILE A 46 -38.97 -14.26 -1.20
N PRO A 47 -39.79 -13.64 -0.32
CA PRO A 47 -41.16 -13.24 -0.67
C PRO A 47 -41.21 -12.25 -1.84
N ILE A 48 -42.34 -12.20 -2.56
CA ILE A 48 -42.50 -11.29 -3.71
C ILE A 48 -42.30 -9.83 -3.29
N GLU A 49 -42.77 -9.48 -2.10
CA GLU A 49 -42.71 -8.13 -1.55
C GLU A 49 -41.26 -7.67 -1.30
N LEU A 50 -40.36 -8.62 -1.09
CA LEU A 50 -38.93 -8.45 -0.83
C LEU A 50 -38.07 -8.79 -2.07
N SER A 51 -38.65 -9.03 -3.25
CA SER A 51 -37.86 -9.44 -4.42
C SER A 51 -37.02 -8.33 -5.07
N ASP A 52 -37.08 -7.11 -4.53
CA ASP A 52 -36.27 -5.97 -4.94
C ASP A 52 -34.95 -5.97 -4.17
N GLY A 53 -33.82 -5.89 -4.90
CA GLY A 53 -32.49 -5.89 -4.32
C GLY A 53 -32.26 -4.77 -3.31
N CYS A 54 -32.88 -3.60 -3.50
CA CYS A 54 -32.81 -2.50 -2.54
C CYS A 54 -33.44 -2.87 -1.20
N LYS A 55 -34.56 -3.60 -1.22
CA LYS A 55 -35.26 -4.02 -0.01
C LYS A 55 -34.53 -5.15 0.71
N VAL A 56 -33.95 -6.08 -0.04
CA VAL A 56 -33.08 -7.13 0.54
C VAL A 56 -31.85 -6.50 1.19
N MET A 57 -31.23 -5.53 0.53
CA MET A 57 -30.11 -4.76 1.07
C MET A 57 -30.48 -4.06 2.38
N GLU A 58 -31.64 -3.39 2.44
CA GLU A 58 -32.12 -2.75 3.67
C GLU A 58 -32.40 -3.77 4.78
N ALA A 59 -33.07 -4.88 4.46
CA ALA A 59 -33.39 -5.94 5.42
C ALA A 59 -32.14 -6.64 5.99
N MET A 60 -31.09 -6.75 5.18
CA MET A 60 -29.84 -7.43 5.54
C MET A 60 -28.72 -6.46 5.93
N SER A 61 -29.05 -5.18 6.12
CA SER A 61 -28.07 -4.12 6.43
C SER A 61 -27.26 -4.35 7.70
N ASN A 62 -27.81 -5.07 8.68
CA ASN A 62 -27.10 -5.44 9.92
C ASN A 62 -25.87 -6.31 9.70
N PHE A 63 -25.76 -6.96 8.53
CA PHE A 63 -24.63 -7.80 8.16
C PHE A 63 -23.63 -7.08 7.26
N ASN A 64 -23.88 -5.83 6.86
CA ASN A 64 -23.01 -5.06 5.95
C ASN A 64 -22.72 -5.72 4.57
N PRO A 65 -23.71 -6.24 3.83
CA PRO A 65 -23.47 -6.67 2.46
C PRO A 65 -23.01 -5.48 1.59
N SER A 66 -21.96 -5.67 0.80
CA SER A 66 -21.46 -4.66 -0.14
C SER A 66 -22.37 -4.56 -1.37
N HIS A 67 -22.89 -5.69 -1.85
CA HIS A 67 -23.78 -5.76 -3.01
C HIS A 67 -24.84 -6.85 -2.85
N VAL A 68 -26.03 -6.60 -3.37
CA VAL A 68 -27.13 -7.57 -3.40
C VAL A 68 -27.58 -7.80 -4.83
N HIS A 69 -27.77 -9.06 -5.20
CA HIS A 69 -28.33 -9.45 -6.49
C HIS A 69 -29.47 -10.44 -6.31
N CYS A 70 -30.69 -10.02 -6.66
CA CYS A 70 -31.89 -10.88 -6.58
C CYS A 70 -32.12 -11.64 -7.88
N LEU A 71 -32.49 -12.91 -7.75
CA LEU A 71 -32.76 -13.82 -8.85
C LEU A 71 -34.09 -14.53 -8.64
N SER A 72 -34.89 -14.58 -9.70
CA SER A 72 -36.19 -15.25 -9.70
C SER A 72 -36.11 -16.50 -10.58
N GLN A 73 -36.10 -17.67 -9.96
CA GLN A 73 -36.27 -18.94 -10.67
C GLN A 73 -37.72 -19.43 -10.52
N SER A 74 -38.19 -20.21 -11.49
CA SER A 74 -39.59 -20.54 -11.80
C SER A 74 -40.57 -20.72 -10.62
N ASN A 75 -40.12 -21.16 -9.44
CA ASN A 75 -40.93 -21.25 -8.21
C ASN A 75 -40.23 -20.74 -6.91
N ALA A 76 -38.95 -20.33 -6.96
CA ALA A 76 -38.18 -19.89 -5.79
C ALA A 76 -37.32 -18.66 -6.12
N ARG A 77 -37.29 -17.71 -5.19
CA ARG A 77 -36.49 -16.48 -5.31
C ARG A 77 -35.28 -16.56 -4.41
N TYR A 78 -34.13 -16.26 -4.97
CA TYR A 78 -32.85 -16.21 -4.28
C TYR A 78 -32.30 -14.79 -4.32
N ALA A 79 -31.44 -14.45 -3.38
CA ALA A 79 -30.57 -13.30 -3.48
C ALA A 79 -29.15 -13.70 -3.11
N MET A 80 -28.21 -13.14 -3.84
CA MET A 80 -26.80 -13.24 -3.56
C MET A 80 -26.38 -11.97 -2.83
N LEU A 81 -25.78 -12.13 -1.66
CA LEU A 81 -25.19 -11.05 -0.90
C LEU A 81 -23.68 -11.17 -1.01
N LYS A 82 -23.03 -10.19 -1.62
CA LYS A 82 -21.57 -10.08 -1.65
C LYS A 82 -21.12 -9.24 -0.47
N PHE A 83 -20.01 -9.64 0.14
CA PHE A 83 -19.32 -8.88 1.18
C PHE A 83 -18.00 -8.31 0.63
N GLU A 84 -17.29 -7.57 1.46
CA GLU A 84 -15.95 -7.05 1.11
C GLU A 84 -14.99 -8.20 0.78
N ASN A 85 -14.00 -7.91 -0.07
CA ASN A 85 -13.03 -8.89 -0.57
C ASN A 85 -11.82 -9.06 0.36
N ASP A 86 -12.04 -9.02 1.67
CA ASP A 86 -11.00 -9.11 2.69
C ASP A 86 -11.48 -9.91 3.92
N TRP A 87 -10.67 -9.98 4.96
CA TRP A 87 -11.01 -10.66 6.20
C TRP A 87 -12.13 -9.98 7.01
N THR A 88 -12.42 -8.71 6.75
CA THR A 88 -13.58 -8.04 7.36
C THR A 88 -14.86 -8.52 6.71
N GLY A 89 -14.87 -8.67 5.38
CA GLY A 89 -15.96 -9.32 4.65
C GLY A 89 -16.19 -10.77 5.09
N PHE A 90 -15.13 -11.52 5.41
CA PHE A 90 -15.25 -12.88 5.95
C PHE A 90 -16.00 -12.90 7.27
N LYS A 91 -15.62 -12.00 8.20
CA LYS A 91 -16.26 -11.89 9.51
C LYS A 91 -17.75 -11.54 9.38
N ASP A 92 -18.08 -10.63 8.46
CA ASP A 92 -19.45 -10.18 8.23
C ASP A 92 -20.30 -11.29 7.59
N ALA A 93 -19.74 -12.04 6.63
CA ALA A 93 -20.35 -13.24 6.05
C ALA A 93 -20.59 -14.32 7.13
N MET A 94 -19.59 -14.62 7.96
CA MET A 94 -19.73 -15.58 9.06
C MET A 94 -20.80 -15.16 10.08
N MET A 95 -20.97 -13.86 10.36
CA MET A 95 -22.06 -13.38 11.22
C MET A 95 -23.44 -13.66 10.60
N PHE A 96 -23.57 -13.50 9.29
CA PHE A 96 -24.79 -13.85 8.57
C PHE A 96 -25.06 -15.35 8.65
N GLU A 97 -24.09 -16.20 8.29
CA GLU A 97 -24.26 -17.66 8.32
C GLU A 97 -24.62 -18.16 9.73
N CYS A 98 -23.88 -17.71 10.75
CA CYS A 98 -24.14 -18.07 12.14
C CYS A 98 -25.54 -17.64 12.61
N HIS A 99 -26.06 -16.50 12.12
CA HIS A 99 -27.41 -16.04 12.47
C HIS A 99 -28.49 -16.99 11.95
N PHE A 100 -28.37 -17.41 10.68
CA PHE A 100 -29.32 -18.33 10.06
C PHE A 100 -29.19 -19.76 10.61
N GLU A 101 -27.98 -20.24 10.86
CA GLU A 101 -27.77 -21.53 11.51
C GLU A 101 -28.34 -21.57 12.94
N ALA A 102 -28.12 -20.52 13.74
CA ALA A 102 -28.62 -20.44 15.11
C ALA A 102 -30.16 -20.39 15.19
N THR A 103 -30.83 -19.99 14.11
CA THR A 103 -32.29 -19.91 14.01
C THR A 103 -32.92 -21.12 13.31
N LEU A 104 -32.13 -22.15 12.99
CA LEU A 104 -32.55 -23.34 12.22
C LEU A 104 -33.12 -22.96 10.83
N LEU A 105 -32.48 -21.98 10.21
CA LEU A 105 -32.78 -21.45 8.89
C LEU A 105 -31.53 -21.48 7.99
N GLY A 106 -30.60 -22.39 8.28
CA GLY A 106 -29.37 -22.57 7.52
C GLY A 106 -29.57 -23.44 6.28
N ARG A 107 -28.46 -23.77 5.61
CA ARG A 107 -28.45 -24.60 4.40
C ARG A 107 -29.10 -25.97 4.59
N LYS A 108 -28.84 -26.63 5.73
CA LYS A 108 -29.39 -27.95 6.04
C LYS A 108 -30.91 -27.90 6.18
N ASP A 109 -31.40 -26.90 6.92
CA ASP A 109 -32.83 -26.67 7.11
C ASP A 109 -33.52 -26.32 5.79
N TRP A 110 -32.84 -25.58 4.91
CA TRP A 110 -33.32 -25.33 3.56
C TRP A 110 -33.49 -26.63 2.76
N ILE A 111 -32.53 -27.54 2.80
CA ILE A 111 -32.59 -28.81 2.06
C ILE A 111 -33.66 -29.76 2.65
N GLU A 112 -33.83 -29.78 3.96
CA GLU A 112 -34.74 -30.69 4.67
C GLU A 112 -36.18 -30.16 4.80
N ARG A 113 -36.45 -28.94 4.33
CA ARG A 113 -37.77 -28.29 4.49
C ARG A 113 -38.90 -29.07 3.80
N GLU A 114 -40.09 -29.00 4.41
CA GLU A 114 -41.33 -29.40 3.75
C GLU A 114 -41.79 -28.32 2.76
N GLU A 115 -42.19 -28.71 1.54
CA GLU A 115 -42.58 -27.77 0.46
C GLU A 115 -43.81 -26.89 0.79
N HIS A 116 -44.56 -27.22 1.85
CA HIS A 116 -45.78 -26.53 2.27
C HIS A 116 -45.67 -25.82 3.62
N GLY A 117 -44.44 -25.59 4.11
CA GLY A 117 -44.19 -24.88 5.36
C GLY A 117 -44.44 -23.37 5.31
N GLU A 118 -44.29 -22.71 6.47
CA GLU A 118 -44.37 -21.25 6.59
C GLU A 118 -43.30 -20.54 5.72
N PRO A 119 -43.60 -19.35 5.16
CA PRO A 119 -42.65 -18.59 4.34
C PRO A 119 -41.54 -17.99 5.21
N LYS A 120 -40.47 -18.75 5.45
CA LYS A 120 -39.26 -18.30 6.18
C LYS A 120 -38.10 -18.08 5.21
N LEU A 121 -37.26 -17.10 5.50
CA LEU A 121 -36.01 -16.88 4.78
C LEU A 121 -34.96 -17.87 5.27
N TYR A 122 -34.11 -18.34 4.36
CA TYR A 122 -32.98 -19.22 4.69
C TYR A 122 -31.70 -18.61 4.17
N GLY A 123 -30.60 -18.74 4.92
CA GLY A 123 -29.33 -18.08 4.60
C GLY A 123 -28.13 -18.98 4.86
N TRP A 124 -27.14 -18.98 3.98
CA TRP A 124 -25.88 -19.70 4.17
C TRP A 124 -24.75 -19.22 3.25
N LEU A 125 -23.51 -19.52 3.65
CA LEU A 125 -22.31 -19.12 2.91
C LEU A 125 -22.16 -20.01 1.67
N ALA A 126 -21.97 -19.40 0.50
CA ALA A 126 -21.90 -20.13 -0.75
C ALA A 126 -20.62 -20.98 -0.83
N HIS A 127 -20.80 -22.28 -0.98
CA HIS A 127 -19.72 -23.26 -1.17
C HIS A 127 -19.66 -23.72 -2.63
N ALA A 128 -18.63 -24.52 -2.97
CA ALA A 128 -18.48 -25.12 -4.30
C ALA A 128 -19.75 -25.81 -4.83
N GLU A 129 -20.50 -26.48 -3.96
CA GLU A 129 -21.76 -27.13 -4.34
C GLU A 129 -22.85 -26.14 -4.78
N ASP A 130 -22.89 -24.95 -4.19
CA ASP A 130 -23.86 -23.91 -4.56
C ASP A 130 -23.40 -23.14 -5.82
N TYR A 131 -22.08 -23.09 -6.04
CA TYR A 131 -21.50 -22.59 -7.28
C TYR A 131 -21.93 -23.43 -8.49
N ASP A 132 -21.87 -24.76 -8.37
CA ASP A 132 -22.20 -25.68 -9.48
C ASP A 132 -23.72 -25.92 -9.66
N SER A 133 -24.52 -25.78 -8.61
CA SER A 133 -25.95 -26.16 -8.65
C SER A 133 -26.88 -25.04 -9.10
N ILE A 134 -26.41 -23.80 -9.07
CA ILE A 134 -27.25 -22.64 -9.35
C ILE A 134 -26.64 -21.84 -10.50
N ASP A 135 -26.50 -22.50 -11.65
CA ASP A 135 -25.89 -21.96 -12.88
C ASP A 135 -26.38 -20.55 -13.25
N LEU A 136 -27.68 -20.28 -13.09
CA LEU A 136 -28.30 -18.96 -13.33
C LEU A 136 -27.81 -17.84 -12.38
N LEU A 137 -27.25 -18.15 -11.21
CA LEU A 137 -26.66 -17.14 -10.32
C LEU A 137 -25.33 -16.59 -10.85
N TRP A 138 -24.63 -17.33 -11.69
CA TRP A 138 -23.25 -17.05 -12.10
C TRP A 138 -23.13 -16.71 -13.60
N GLU A 139 -24.24 -16.53 -14.31
CA GLU A 139 -24.26 -16.18 -15.74
C GLU A 139 -23.77 -14.74 -16.02
N HIS A 140 -23.77 -13.86 -15.01
CA HIS A 140 -23.37 -12.46 -15.17
C HIS A 140 -21.92 -12.22 -14.71
N PRO A 141 -21.00 -11.74 -15.58
CA PRO A 141 -19.58 -11.54 -15.24
C PRO A 141 -19.28 -10.65 -14.02
N ARG A 142 -20.20 -9.74 -13.65
CA ARG A 142 -20.09 -8.91 -12.43
C ARG A 142 -20.45 -9.67 -11.15
N GLN A 143 -21.09 -10.83 -11.28
CA GLN A 143 -21.60 -11.69 -10.23
C GLN A 143 -20.67 -12.88 -9.98
N ASN A 144 -19.92 -13.33 -10.99
CA ASN A 144 -18.94 -14.41 -10.87
C ASN A 144 -17.98 -14.16 -9.71
N GLY A 145 -18.10 -14.98 -8.67
CA GLY A 145 -16.99 -15.28 -7.77
C GLY A 145 -16.15 -16.40 -8.35
N SER A 146 -14.90 -16.51 -7.92
CA SER A 146 -14.05 -17.69 -8.14
C SER A 146 -14.15 -18.60 -6.93
N LEU A 147 -14.12 -19.92 -7.14
CA LEU A 147 -13.92 -20.83 -6.02
C LEU A 147 -12.50 -20.73 -5.50
N LYS A 148 -12.36 -20.46 -4.20
CA LYS A 148 -11.08 -20.39 -3.50
C LYS A 148 -11.15 -21.12 -2.16
N THR A 149 -10.02 -21.69 -1.74
CA THR A 149 -9.85 -22.16 -0.35
C THR A 149 -9.39 -21.01 0.56
N ILE A 150 -9.54 -21.19 1.88
CA ILE A 150 -9.01 -20.24 2.87
C ILE A 150 -7.50 -20.10 2.71
N SER A 151 -6.78 -21.22 2.52
CA SER A 151 -5.32 -21.19 2.33
C SER A 151 -4.87 -20.44 1.07
N GLU A 152 -5.63 -20.53 -0.02
CA GLU A 152 -5.36 -19.76 -1.25
C GLU A 152 -5.51 -18.25 -1.00
N ILE A 153 -6.60 -17.84 -0.32
CA ILE A 153 -6.86 -16.44 0.02
C ILE A 153 -5.76 -15.89 0.95
N GLU A 154 -5.40 -16.63 2.00
CA GLU A 154 -4.32 -16.26 2.93
C GLU A 154 -2.97 -16.12 2.22
N ASN A 155 -2.65 -17.04 1.32
CA ASN A 155 -1.38 -17.02 0.59
C ASN A 155 -1.31 -15.86 -0.42
N GLU A 156 -2.41 -15.53 -1.09
CA GLU A 156 -2.48 -14.35 -1.96
C GLU A 156 -2.30 -13.06 -1.16
N ASP A 157 -3.00 -12.90 -0.03
CA ASP A 157 -2.89 -11.72 0.84
C ASP A 157 -1.48 -11.56 1.43
N ALA A 158 -0.86 -12.67 1.86
CA ALA A 158 0.53 -12.69 2.33
C ALA A 158 1.52 -12.31 1.22
N LYS A 159 1.29 -12.78 -0.01
CA LYS A 159 2.13 -12.45 -1.18
C LYS A 159 2.01 -10.98 -1.56
N ASP A 160 0.80 -10.43 -1.59
CA ASP A 160 0.56 -9.03 -1.91
C ASP A 160 1.19 -8.12 -0.84
N THR A 161 1.03 -8.46 0.44
CA THR A 161 1.71 -7.79 1.55
C THR A 161 3.23 -7.88 1.40
N GLY A 162 3.77 -9.05 1.07
CA GLY A 162 5.19 -9.26 0.82
C GLY A 162 5.74 -8.38 -0.31
N MET A 163 5.01 -8.27 -1.42
CA MET A 163 5.38 -7.41 -2.55
C MET A 163 5.38 -5.92 -2.16
N ILE A 164 4.40 -5.46 -1.38
CA ILE A 164 4.36 -4.08 -0.87
C ILE A 164 5.56 -3.82 0.05
N LEU A 165 5.85 -4.75 0.98
CA LEU A 165 6.99 -4.64 1.89
C LEU A 165 8.33 -4.61 1.14
N GLU A 166 8.51 -5.47 0.13
CA GLU A 166 9.71 -5.48 -0.71
C GLU A 166 9.90 -4.14 -1.44
N ASN A 167 8.84 -3.61 -2.04
CA ASN A 167 8.88 -2.31 -2.71
C ASN A 167 9.22 -1.16 -1.74
N LEU A 168 8.66 -1.18 -0.54
CA LEU A 168 8.99 -0.19 0.51
C LEU A 168 10.44 -0.33 0.97
N ASN A 169 10.93 -1.55 1.17
CA ASN A 169 12.32 -1.80 1.54
C ASN A 169 13.29 -1.29 0.45
N ASN A 170 12.96 -1.51 -0.83
CA ASN A 170 13.75 -0.99 -1.95
C ASN A 170 13.78 0.55 -1.96
N GLN A 171 12.67 1.21 -1.67
CA GLN A 171 12.62 2.67 -1.55
C GLN A 171 13.46 3.18 -0.36
N ILE A 172 13.40 2.50 0.78
CA ILE A 172 14.23 2.83 1.96
C ILE A 172 15.72 2.71 1.60
N ASN A 173 16.11 1.62 0.96
CA ASN A 173 17.50 1.39 0.56
C ASN A 173 17.99 2.48 -0.40
N ALA A 174 17.22 2.80 -1.44
CA ALA A 174 17.56 3.87 -2.38
C ALA A 174 17.72 5.22 -1.68
N LYS A 175 16.83 5.55 -0.73
CA LYS A 175 16.94 6.78 0.07
C LYS A 175 18.17 6.78 0.99
N ASN A 176 18.53 5.63 1.55
CA ASN A 176 19.72 5.50 2.38
C ASN A 176 21.01 5.67 1.57
N GLU A 177 21.06 5.13 0.35
CA GLU A 177 22.16 5.35 -0.59
C GLU A 177 22.31 6.83 -0.96
N ASP A 178 21.19 7.49 -1.31
CA ASP A 178 21.17 8.93 -1.57
C ASP A 178 21.72 9.73 -0.38
N LEU A 179 21.29 9.41 0.84
CA LEU A 179 21.76 10.07 2.06
C LEU A 179 23.28 9.94 2.22
N HIS A 180 23.84 8.74 2.05
CA HIS A 180 25.28 8.53 2.13
C HIS A 180 26.06 9.32 1.07
N ILE A 181 25.54 9.42 -0.16
CA ILE A 181 26.15 10.25 -1.21
C ILE A 181 26.19 11.72 -0.78
N TRP A 182 25.09 12.23 -0.22
CA TRP A 182 25.01 13.62 0.23
C TRP A 182 25.94 13.89 1.42
N GLU A 183 26.00 12.99 2.39
CA GLU A 183 26.93 13.07 3.54
C GLU A 183 28.39 13.14 3.06
N SER A 184 28.77 12.31 2.09
CA SER A 184 30.11 12.32 1.49
C SER A 184 30.41 13.66 0.82
N LYS A 185 29.48 14.19 0.01
CA LYS A 185 29.64 15.50 -0.68
C LYS A 185 29.76 16.66 0.32
N CYS A 186 28.94 16.66 1.37
CA CYS A 186 29.01 17.65 2.43
C CYS A 186 30.35 17.59 3.17
N SER A 187 30.85 16.39 3.45
CA SER A 187 32.15 16.18 4.09
C SER A 187 33.30 16.68 3.22
N GLU A 188 33.29 16.37 1.92
CA GLU A 188 34.29 16.84 0.96
C GLU A 188 34.28 18.37 0.80
N THR A 189 33.09 18.96 0.74
CA THR A 189 32.92 20.42 0.66
C THR A 189 33.44 21.08 1.94
N THR A 190 33.11 20.53 3.10
CA THR A 190 33.58 21.03 4.40
C THR A 190 35.10 20.96 4.51
N PHE A 191 35.70 19.86 4.07
CA PHE A 191 37.16 19.71 4.03
C PHE A 191 37.82 20.76 3.12
N SER A 192 37.25 20.99 1.94
CA SER A 192 37.75 21.98 0.98
C SER A 192 37.67 23.40 1.53
N ILE A 193 36.56 23.75 2.21
CA ILE A 193 36.40 25.05 2.89
C ILE A 193 37.45 25.22 3.98
N ASN A 194 37.62 24.23 4.86
CA ASN A 194 38.60 24.30 5.95
C ASN A 194 40.03 24.46 5.42
N LYS A 195 40.36 23.82 4.29
CA LYS A 195 41.65 24.00 3.61
C LYS A 195 41.83 25.44 3.14
N LEU A 196 40.83 26.03 2.47
CA LEU A 196 40.89 27.40 1.98
C LEU A 196 41.02 28.43 3.11
N ILE A 197 40.32 28.21 4.23
CA ILE A 197 40.46 29.04 5.43
C ILE A 197 41.91 28.99 5.94
N GLY A 198 42.48 27.78 6.05
CA GLY A 198 43.89 27.64 6.48
C GLY A 198 44.90 28.27 5.52
N GLU A 199 44.63 28.26 4.20
CA GLU A 199 45.46 28.94 3.20
C GLU A 199 45.33 30.48 3.32
N GLN A 200 44.11 30.98 3.53
CA GLN A 200 43.84 32.39 3.75
C GLN A 200 44.55 32.91 5.01
N ASP A 201 44.48 32.17 6.12
CA ASP A 201 45.13 32.55 7.37
C ASP A 201 46.65 32.66 7.21
N LYS A 202 47.27 31.70 6.51
CA LYS A 202 48.71 31.74 6.20
C LYS A 202 49.07 32.94 5.32
N LEU A 203 48.22 33.27 4.34
CA LEU A 203 48.45 34.41 3.47
C LEU A 203 48.38 35.73 4.27
N HIS A 204 47.37 35.88 5.13
CA HIS A 204 47.25 37.04 6.02
C HIS A 204 48.43 37.15 6.99
N GLU A 205 48.89 36.04 7.58
CA GLU A 205 50.04 36.03 8.47
C GLU A 205 51.32 36.48 7.74
N ASN A 206 51.58 35.95 6.54
CA ASN A 206 52.72 36.33 5.73
C ASN A 206 52.67 37.80 5.31
N TYR A 207 51.51 38.27 4.86
CA TYR A 207 51.31 39.68 4.50
C TYR A 207 51.63 40.62 5.68
N ASN A 208 51.10 40.30 6.87
CA ASN A 208 51.35 41.09 8.08
C ASN A 208 52.84 41.12 8.45
N LYS A 209 53.54 39.98 8.34
CA LYS A 209 54.99 39.91 8.58
C LYS A 209 55.78 40.78 7.60
N GLU A 210 55.46 40.71 6.31
CA GLU A 210 56.13 41.54 5.29
C GLU A 210 55.86 43.03 5.50
N MET A 211 54.64 43.41 5.87
CA MET A 211 54.30 44.80 6.18
C MET A 211 55.13 45.33 7.37
N LEU A 212 55.25 44.54 8.44
CA LEU A 212 56.08 44.89 9.59
C LEU A 212 57.57 45.00 9.23
N ASN A 213 58.08 44.08 8.41
CA ASN A 213 59.47 44.11 7.95
C ASN A 213 59.77 45.35 7.09
N LEU A 214 58.87 45.69 6.17
CA LEU A 214 58.99 46.88 5.33
C LEU A 214 58.99 48.16 6.17
N GLU A 215 58.08 48.26 7.13
CA GLU A 215 57.99 49.41 8.04
C GLU A 215 59.26 49.55 8.91
N TRP A 216 59.76 48.42 9.43
CA TRP A 216 61.00 48.40 10.20
C TRP A 216 62.21 48.84 9.35
N THR A 217 62.34 48.31 8.15
CA THR A 217 63.43 48.65 7.21
C THR A 217 63.39 50.13 6.82
N ALA A 218 62.21 50.67 6.54
CA ALA A 218 62.03 52.09 6.24
C ALA A 218 62.41 52.99 7.43
N ARG A 219 62.01 52.61 8.64
CA ARG A 219 62.38 53.34 9.88
C ARG A 219 63.88 53.30 10.13
N ASP A 220 64.51 52.15 9.95
CA ASP A 220 65.95 52.00 10.17
C ASP A 220 66.76 52.83 9.16
N HIS A 221 66.37 52.78 7.88
CA HIS A 221 66.96 53.61 6.84
C HIS A 221 66.83 55.11 7.16
N ALA A 222 65.63 55.57 7.56
CA ALA A 222 65.42 56.96 7.95
C ALA A 222 66.32 57.37 9.14
N ARG A 223 66.46 56.52 10.16
CA ARG A 223 67.38 56.77 11.29
C ARG A 223 68.84 56.87 10.83
N SER A 224 69.28 56.03 9.90
CA SER A 224 70.64 56.12 9.34
C SER A 224 70.87 57.46 8.67
N VAL A 225 69.95 57.87 7.78
CA VAL A 225 70.03 59.14 7.06
C VAL A 225 70.04 60.33 8.03
N PHE A 226 69.21 60.32 9.08
CA PHE A 226 69.23 61.38 10.09
C PHE A 226 70.55 61.44 10.84
N ARG A 227 71.14 60.29 11.19
CA ARG A 227 72.44 60.22 11.86
C ARG A 227 73.56 60.77 10.98
N GLU A 228 73.62 60.35 9.72
CA GLU A 228 74.60 60.83 8.73
C GLU A 228 74.46 62.34 8.49
N ASN A 229 73.23 62.83 8.30
CA ASN A 229 72.97 64.27 8.17
C ASN A 229 73.40 65.06 9.42
N GLY A 230 73.22 64.49 10.62
CA GLY A 230 73.70 65.09 11.86
C GLY A 230 75.23 65.21 11.91
N GLN A 231 75.95 64.17 11.46
CA GLN A 231 77.41 64.18 11.37
C GLN A 231 77.91 65.24 10.38
N LEU A 232 77.32 65.28 9.17
CA LEU A 232 77.68 66.26 8.15
C LEU A 232 77.42 67.70 8.59
N ARG A 233 76.31 67.95 9.31
CA ARG A 233 76.02 69.27 9.89
C ARG A 233 77.07 69.70 10.91
N ALA A 234 77.45 68.79 11.82
CA ALA A 234 78.50 69.08 12.81
C ALA A 234 79.85 69.37 12.15
N GLU A 235 80.18 68.66 11.07
CA GLU A 235 81.40 68.91 10.29
C GLU A 235 81.35 70.27 9.57
N LEU A 236 80.21 70.61 8.98
CA LEU A 236 79.99 71.92 8.35
C LEU A 236 80.14 73.06 9.36
N ASP A 237 79.52 72.95 10.53
CA ASP A 237 79.62 73.96 11.61
C ASP A 237 81.06 74.15 12.08
N LYS A 238 81.83 73.05 12.15
CA LYS A 238 83.26 73.11 12.48
C LYS A 238 84.04 73.88 11.42
N LYS A 239 83.76 73.63 10.13
CA LYS A 239 84.41 74.32 9.01
C LYS A 239 84.05 75.80 8.94
N ILE A 240 82.79 76.17 9.20
CA ILE A 240 82.35 77.57 9.30
C ILE A 240 83.16 78.31 10.37
N LYS A 241 83.23 77.75 11.59
CA LYS A 241 84.00 78.36 12.70
C LYS A 241 85.49 78.51 12.38
N GLU A 242 86.08 77.54 11.69
CA GLU A 242 87.48 77.58 11.25
C GLU A 242 87.74 78.75 10.30
N VAL A 243 86.85 78.95 9.32
CA VAL A 243 86.91 80.08 8.38
C VAL A 243 86.68 81.42 9.08
N GLU A 244 85.71 81.51 10.00
CA GLU A 244 85.46 82.73 10.79
C GLU A 244 86.69 83.13 11.62
N LEU A 245 87.33 82.15 12.28
CA LEU A 245 88.58 82.37 13.03
C LEU A 245 89.73 82.86 12.13
N GLN A 246 89.80 82.38 10.89
CA GLN A 246 90.79 82.85 9.90
C GLN A 246 90.52 84.30 9.48
N ASN A 247 89.26 84.67 9.28
CA ASN A 247 88.89 86.04 8.89
C ASN A 247 89.07 87.06 10.02
N CYS A 248 88.97 86.67 11.29
CA CYS A 248 89.25 87.56 12.44
C CYS A 248 90.74 87.77 12.75
N ARG A 249 91.65 87.09 12.06
CA ARG A 249 93.12 87.22 12.23
C ARG A 249 93.76 88.18 11.22
N ILE A 250 92.96 88.88 10.43
CA ILE A 250 93.33 89.92 9.47
C ILE A 250 92.78 91.25 9.99
#